data_AF-A0A970YWK5-F1
#
_entry.id   AF-A0A970YWK5-F1
#
_cell.length_a   1.000
_cell.length_b   1.000
_cell.length_c   1.000
_cell.angle_alpha   90.00
_cell.angle_beta   90.00
_cell.angle_gamma   90.00
#
_symmetry.space_group_name_H-M   'P 1'
#
loop_
_entity.id
_entity.type
_entity.pdbx_description
1 polymer ?
#
loop_
_entity_poly.entity_id
_entity_poly.type
_entity_poly.pdbx_seq_one_letter_code
_entity_poly.pdbx_strand_id
1 'polypeptide(L)'
;MFQEPKKYTDNDHFFFKPDYDLEKVCNAPKDKDGVFKVLELRNGKINLVYIGFSNSGGLYNEIVNGLHYDKNPRKIGWTYQTIKDKTDALDVYWYVTNGKNDQKKEQVEMLKDFVDQTGKLPKWNK
;
A
#
# COMPACT_ATOMS: atom_id res chain seq x y z
N MET A 1 11.58 -6.87 10.09
CA MET A 1 11.09 -5.49 9.87
C MET A 1 10.63 -5.41 8.42
N PHE A 2 9.44 -4.89 8.12
CA PHE A 2 8.91 -4.93 6.74
C PHE A 2 9.82 -4.10 5.81
N GLN A 3 10.45 -4.76 4.84
CA GLN A 3 11.46 -4.15 3.98
C GLN A 3 10.93 -2.91 3.25
N GLU A 4 11.84 -1.97 3.03
CA GLU A 4 11.65 -0.80 2.16
C GLU A 4 12.23 -1.11 0.77
N PRO A 5 11.77 -0.43 -0.28
CA PRO A 5 12.41 -0.56 -1.59
C PRO A 5 13.86 -0.08 -1.52
N LYS A 6 14.73 -0.70 -2.32
CA LYS A 6 16.17 -0.39 -2.36
C LYS A 6 16.45 0.92 -3.08
N LYS A 7 15.60 1.28 -4.03
CA LYS A 7 15.76 2.47 -4.88
C LYS A 7 14.47 3.28 -4.89
N TYR A 8 14.53 4.45 -4.27
CA TYR A 8 13.48 5.46 -4.34
C TYR A 8 14.10 6.85 -4.26
N THR A 9 13.34 7.87 -4.67
CA THR A 9 13.80 9.27 -4.67
C THR A 9 13.00 10.19 -3.78
N ASP A 10 11.81 9.75 -3.38
CA ASP A 10 10.89 10.47 -2.53
C ASP A 10 10.06 9.45 -1.76
N ASN A 11 9.69 9.74 -0.53
CA ASN A 11 8.81 8.90 0.26
C ASN A 11 8.06 9.74 1.30
N ASP A 12 6.91 9.23 1.71
CA ASP A 12 6.22 9.66 2.91
C ASP A 12 5.26 8.54 3.33
N HIS A 13 4.50 8.78 4.39
CA HIS A 13 3.41 7.91 4.79
C HIS A 13 2.20 8.70 5.26
N PHE A 14 1.06 8.03 5.36
CA PHE A 14 -0.15 8.60 5.94
C PHE A 14 -0.97 7.53 6.65
N PHE A 15 -1.76 7.97 7.64
CA PHE A 15 -2.72 7.12 8.32
C PHE A 15 -4.10 7.21 7.68
N PHE A 16 -4.76 6.06 7.56
CA PHE A 16 -6.15 5.95 7.14
C PHE A 16 -6.96 5.23 8.20
N LYS A 17 -8.07 5.84 8.63
CA LYS A 17 -9.04 5.26 9.55
C LYS A 17 -10.39 5.07 8.84
N PRO A 18 -11.27 4.16 9.33
CA PRO A 18 -12.54 3.89 8.67
C PRO A 18 -13.48 5.11 8.55
N ASP A 19 -13.34 6.08 9.44
CA ASP A 19 -14.10 7.33 9.46
C ASP A 19 -13.46 8.44 8.61
N TYR A 20 -12.31 8.17 7.98
CA TYR A 20 -11.61 9.13 7.13
C TYR A 20 -11.97 8.94 5.66
N ASP A 21 -11.85 10.02 4.89
CA ASP A 21 -11.94 9.98 3.44
C ASP A 21 -10.53 9.73 2.86
N LEU A 22 -10.32 8.57 2.24
CA LEU A 22 -9.03 8.19 1.66
C LEU A 22 -8.52 9.23 0.65
N GLU A 23 -9.42 9.88 -0.10
CA GLU A 23 -9.07 10.91 -1.09
C GLU A 23 -8.48 12.15 -0.42
N LYS A 24 -8.85 12.43 0.83
CA LYS A 24 -8.39 13.61 1.58
C LYS A 24 -7.12 13.36 2.36
N VAL A 25 -6.92 12.15 2.87
CA VAL A 25 -5.77 11.83 3.73
C VAL A 25 -4.57 11.28 2.98
N CYS A 26 -4.76 10.80 1.75
CA CYS A 26 -3.67 10.34 0.89
C CYS A 26 -2.78 11.53 0.47
N ASN A 27 -1.54 11.56 0.97
CA ASN A 27 -0.52 12.56 0.63
C ASN A 27 0.43 12.11 -0.51
N ALA A 28 0.17 10.97 -1.14
CA ALA A 28 1.01 10.46 -2.21
C ALA A 28 0.97 11.37 -3.46
N PRO A 29 2.05 11.42 -4.27
CA PRO A 29 2.08 12.24 -5.48
C PRO A 29 1.11 11.73 -6.56
N LYS A 30 0.53 12.67 -7.30
CA LYS A 30 -0.43 12.39 -8.39
C LYS A 30 0.24 12.16 -9.74
N ASP A 31 1.45 12.66 -9.90
CA ASP A 31 2.21 12.74 -11.16
C ASP A 31 3.45 11.83 -11.16
N LYS A 32 3.76 11.19 -10.03
CA LYS A 32 4.94 10.32 -9.87
C LYS A 32 4.53 8.88 -9.58
N ASP A 33 5.18 7.95 -10.26
CA ASP A 33 4.99 6.52 -10.06
C ASP A 33 5.92 5.94 -8.99
N GLY A 34 5.51 4.80 -8.43
CA GLY A 34 6.25 4.20 -7.34
C GLY A 34 5.64 2.91 -6.79
N VAL A 35 6.20 2.47 -5.66
CA VAL A 35 5.75 1.32 -4.89
C VAL A 35 5.20 1.79 -3.54
N PHE A 36 4.25 1.06 -2.99
CA PHE A 36 3.68 1.37 -1.68
C PHE A 36 3.38 0.09 -0.90
N LYS A 37 3.39 0.21 0.42
CA LYS A 37 3.03 -0.87 1.35
C LYS A 37 1.96 -0.39 2.31
N VAL A 38 1.09 -1.30 2.71
CA VAL A 38 -0.01 -1.04 3.63
C VAL A 38 0.16 -1.90 4.86
N LEU A 39 0.32 -1.24 6.01
CA LEU A 39 0.37 -1.88 7.31
C LEU A 39 -1.00 -1.77 7.97
N GLU A 40 -1.53 -2.89 8.44
CA GLU A 40 -2.70 -2.94 9.31
C GLU A 40 -2.27 -2.78 10.76
N LEU A 41 -2.85 -1.79 11.43
CA LEU A 41 -2.74 -1.56 12.87
C LEU A 41 -4.00 -2.10 13.53
N ARG A 42 -3.84 -3.19 14.29
CA ARG A 42 -4.98 -3.86 14.91
C ARG A 42 -4.59 -4.51 16.24
N ASN A 43 -5.30 -4.16 17.32
CA ASN A 43 -5.12 -4.76 18.65
C ASN A 43 -3.66 -4.73 19.13
N GLY A 44 -2.97 -3.61 18.91
CA GLY A 44 -1.55 -3.44 19.28
C GLY A 44 -0.57 -4.23 18.41
N LYS A 45 -1.01 -4.81 17.28
CA LYS A 45 -0.15 -5.52 16.32
C LYS A 45 -0.07 -4.73 15.00
N ILE A 46 1.09 -4.85 14.35
CA ILE A 46 1.37 -4.29 13.03
C ILE A 46 1.54 -5.45 12.05
N ASN A 47 0.73 -5.49 11.00
CA ASN A 47 0.80 -6.53 9.97
C ASN A 47 0.95 -5.90 8.59
N LEU A 48 1.93 -6.32 7.79
CA LEU A 48 1.96 -5.99 6.38
C LEU A 48 0.85 -6.75 5.65
N VAL A 49 -0.10 -6.03 5.08
CA VAL A 49 -1.29 -6.61 4.46
C VAL A 49 -1.31 -6.46 2.96
N TYR A 50 -0.59 -5.47 2.42
CA TYR A 50 -0.50 -5.24 0.99
C TYR A 50 0.83 -4.60 0.57
N ILE A 51 1.35 -5.01 -0.60
CA ILE A 51 2.37 -4.28 -1.36
C ILE A 51 1.82 -4.09 -2.78
N GLY A 52 1.73 -2.84 -3.22
CA GLY A 52 1.29 -2.46 -4.55
C GLY A 52 2.28 -1.54 -5.24
N PHE A 53 2.05 -1.28 -6.52
CA PHE A 53 2.83 -0.31 -7.29
C PHE A 53 1.92 0.40 -8.29
N SER A 54 2.26 1.63 -8.66
CA SER A 54 1.56 2.36 -9.71
C SER A 54 2.19 2.09 -11.07
N ASN A 55 1.40 1.68 -12.05
CA ASN A 55 1.90 1.41 -13.40
C ASN A 55 1.85 2.66 -14.29
N SER A 56 0.80 3.48 -14.11
CA SER A 56 0.60 4.76 -14.76
C SER A 56 -0.44 5.58 -13.99
N GLY A 57 -0.31 6.91 -14.05
CA GLY A 57 -1.25 7.83 -13.39
C GLY A 57 -0.91 8.15 -11.93
N GLY A 58 0.27 7.75 -11.46
CA GLY A 58 0.83 8.16 -10.18
C GLY A 58 0.36 7.35 -8.97
N LEU A 59 1.16 7.42 -7.90
CA LEU A 59 0.92 6.73 -6.63
C LEU A 59 -0.45 7.06 -6.04
N TYR A 60 -0.85 8.33 -6.03
CA TYR A 60 -2.17 8.75 -5.51
C TYR A 60 -3.30 8.00 -6.21
N ASN A 61 -3.30 7.99 -7.55
CA ASN A 61 -4.40 7.40 -8.30
C ASN A 61 -4.47 5.88 -8.07
N GLU A 62 -3.32 5.21 -8.04
CA GLU A 62 -3.27 3.79 -7.73
C GLU A 62 -3.78 3.52 -6.30
N ILE A 63 -3.28 4.23 -5.29
CA ILE A 63 -3.68 4.03 -3.88
C ILE A 63 -5.17 4.28 -3.67
N VAL A 64 -5.72 5.33 -4.28
CA VAL A 64 -7.10 5.78 -4.03
C VAL A 64 -8.13 5.08 -4.94
N ASN A 65 -7.86 5.05 -6.24
CA ASN A 65 -8.79 4.59 -7.28
C ASN A 65 -8.46 3.19 -7.79
N GLY A 66 -7.26 2.67 -7.52
CA GLY A 66 -6.89 1.31 -7.88
C GLY A 66 -7.85 0.30 -7.26
N LEU A 67 -7.95 -0.86 -7.91
CA LEU A 67 -8.86 -1.91 -7.45
C LEU A 67 -8.29 -2.62 -6.22
N HIS A 68 -9.17 -2.86 -5.26
CA HIS A 68 -8.96 -3.81 -4.19
C HIS A 68 -9.32 -5.23 -4.67
N TYR A 69 -8.97 -6.27 -3.90
CA TYR A 69 -9.20 -7.66 -4.33
C TYR A 69 -10.68 -8.02 -4.50
N ASP A 70 -11.58 -7.25 -3.90
CA ASP A 70 -13.04 -7.35 -4.03
C ASP A 70 -13.60 -6.64 -5.27
N LYS A 71 -12.71 -6.10 -6.13
CA LYS A 71 -13.01 -5.33 -7.34
C LYS A 71 -13.66 -3.96 -7.11
N ASN A 72 -13.70 -3.47 -5.87
CA ASN A 72 -14.07 -2.09 -5.59
C ASN A 72 -12.83 -1.17 -5.65
N PRO A 73 -13.00 0.13 -5.97
CA PRO A 73 -11.94 1.12 -5.74
C PRO A 73 -11.49 1.08 -4.28
N ARG A 74 -10.18 1.21 -4.02
CA ARG A 74 -9.59 1.12 -2.67
C ARG A 74 -10.19 2.13 -1.69
N LYS A 75 -10.60 3.32 -2.13
CA LYS A 75 -11.34 4.28 -1.28
C LYS A 75 -12.64 3.74 -0.69
N ILE A 76 -13.27 2.75 -1.32
CA ILE A 76 -14.44 2.03 -0.81
C ILE A 76 -13.99 0.73 -0.13
N GLY A 77 -13.14 -0.05 -0.81
CA GLY A 77 -12.70 -1.37 -0.35
C GLY A 77 -11.97 -1.32 0.99
N TRP A 78 -11.06 -0.36 1.20
CA TRP A 78 -10.32 -0.21 2.46
C TRP A 78 -11.23 0.23 3.61
N THR A 79 -12.18 1.12 3.35
CA THR A 79 -13.20 1.52 4.36
C THR A 79 -14.01 0.30 4.81
N TYR A 80 -14.57 -0.44 3.86
CA TYR A 80 -15.35 -1.65 4.18
C TYR A 80 -14.50 -2.69 4.92
N GLN A 81 -13.28 -2.94 4.43
CA GLN A 81 -12.42 -3.97 4.98
C GLN A 81 -11.91 -3.64 6.39
N THR A 82 -11.58 -2.37 6.66
CA THR A 82 -11.13 -1.93 8.00
C THR A 82 -12.27 -2.01 9.02
N ILE A 83 -13.51 -1.66 8.65
CA ILE A 83 -14.71 -1.86 9.50
C ILE A 83 -14.92 -3.35 9.77
N LYS A 84 -14.93 -4.17 8.72
CA LYS A 84 -15.17 -5.62 8.81
C LYS A 84 -14.14 -6.31 9.70
N ASP A 85 -12.87 -5.97 9.53
CA ASP A 85 -11.78 -6.58 10.30
C ASP A 85 -11.63 -5.97 11.70
N LYS A 86 -12.35 -4.90 12.05
CA LYS A 86 -12.12 -4.12 13.28
C LYS A 86 -10.65 -3.68 13.37
N THR A 87 -10.16 -3.12 12.28
CA THR A 87 -8.81 -2.57 12.16
C THR A 87 -8.81 -1.14 12.66
N ASP A 88 -7.86 -0.80 13.54
CA ASP A 88 -7.80 0.51 14.19
C ASP A 88 -7.42 1.59 13.18
N ALA A 89 -6.44 1.30 12.33
CA ALA A 89 -6.02 2.15 11.22
C ALA A 89 -5.16 1.36 10.21
N LEU A 90 -4.98 1.93 9.03
CA LEU A 90 -3.91 1.57 8.11
C LEU A 90 -2.81 2.62 8.19
N ASP A 91 -1.56 2.18 8.13
CA ASP A 91 -0.39 3.03 7.92
C ASP A 91 0.18 2.72 6.53
N VAL A 92 0.11 3.70 5.64
CA VAL A 92 0.38 3.52 4.21
C VAL A 92 1.65 4.28 3.86
N TYR A 93 2.70 3.54 3.51
CA TYR A 93 3.98 4.08 3.08
C TYR A 93 4.05 4.04 1.56
N TRP A 94 4.49 5.12 0.94
CA TRP A 94 4.70 5.19 -0.50
C TRP A 94 6.11 5.66 -0.82
N TYR A 95 6.65 5.21 -1.95
CA TYR A 95 8.03 5.47 -2.38
C TYR A 95 8.04 5.72 -3.88
N VAL A 96 8.48 6.91 -4.30
CA VAL A 96 8.63 7.27 -5.72
C VAL A 96 9.86 6.59 -6.30
N THR A 97 9.71 6.02 -7.49
CA THR A 97 10.80 5.38 -8.24
C THR A 97 11.03 6.10 -9.58
N ASN A 98 12.28 6.23 -10.02
CA ASN A 98 12.61 7.01 -11.23
C ASN A 98 12.66 6.19 -12.54
N GLY A 99 12.90 4.87 -12.47
CA GLY A 99 13.11 4.07 -13.67
C GLY A 99 11.82 3.45 -14.22
N LYS A 100 11.74 3.37 -15.55
CA LYS A 100 10.66 2.64 -16.22
C LYS A 100 10.66 1.18 -15.75
N ASN A 101 9.59 0.77 -15.10
CA ASN A 101 9.38 -0.55 -14.47
C ASN A 101 10.11 -0.80 -13.15
N ASP A 102 10.79 0.18 -12.56
CA ASP A 102 11.48 -0.02 -11.29
C ASP A 102 10.49 -0.30 -10.16
N GLN A 103 9.35 0.39 -10.13
CA GLN A 103 8.30 0.15 -9.15
C GLN A 103 7.80 -1.30 -9.11
N LYS A 104 7.74 -1.97 -10.27
CA LYS A 104 7.35 -3.38 -10.36
C LYS A 104 8.46 -4.28 -9.84
N LYS A 105 9.73 -3.97 -10.12
CA LYS A 105 10.87 -4.72 -9.60
C LYS A 105 10.93 -4.61 -8.08
N GLU A 106 10.83 -3.39 -7.55
CA GLU A 106 10.81 -3.12 -6.11
C GLU A 106 9.64 -3.84 -5.43
N GLN A 107 8.43 -3.82 -6.02
CA GLN A 107 7.29 -4.57 -5.49
C GLN A 107 7.54 -6.08 -5.45
N VAL A 108 8.16 -6.65 -6.48
CA VAL A 108 8.51 -8.08 -6.53
C VAL A 108 9.56 -8.42 -5.48
N GLU A 109 10.59 -7.59 -5.30
CA GLU A 109 11.62 -7.81 -4.28
C GLU A 109 11.02 -7.74 -2.87
N MET A 110 10.24 -6.71 -2.56
CA MET A 110 9.56 -6.57 -1.26
C MET A 110 8.61 -7.74 -0.96
N LEU A 111 7.91 -8.27 -1.98
CA LEU A 111 7.06 -9.45 -1.82
C LEU A 111 7.88 -10.72 -1.58
N LYS A 112 8.98 -10.92 -2.30
CA LYS A 112 9.89 -12.07 -2.07
C LYS A 112 10.42 -12.05 -0.65
N ASP A 113 10.93 -10.90 -0.19
CA ASP A 113 11.45 -10.76 1.17
C ASP A 113 10.39 -11.06 2.24
N PHE A 114 9.14 -10.66 2.01
CA PHE A 114 8.04 -10.98 2.91
C PHE A 114 7.70 -12.48 2.90
N VAL A 115 7.66 -13.11 1.72
CA VAL A 115 7.40 -14.54 1.58
C VAL A 115 8.52 -15.37 2.21
N ASP A 116 9.78 -14.98 2.03
CA ASP A 116 10.94 -15.65 2.61
C ASP A 116 10.90 -15.63 4.15
N GLN A 117 10.37 -14.55 4.75
CA GLN A 117 10.22 -14.42 6.19
C GLN A 117 8.97 -15.11 6.78
N THR A 118 7.89 -15.21 6.00
CA THR A 118 6.57 -15.59 6.54
C THR A 118 5.96 -16.86 5.93
N GLY A 119 6.54 -17.35 4.83
CA GLY A 119 6.04 -18.49 4.06
C GLY A 119 4.76 -18.22 3.26
N LYS A 120 4.28 -16.96 3.17
CA LYS A 120 3.02 -16.61 2.51
C LYS A 120 3.01 -15.18 1.96
N LEU A 121 2.10 -14.90 1.04
CA LEU A 121 1.85 -13.53 0.57
C LEU A 121 1.10 -12.69 1.62
N PRO A 122 1.21 -11.35 1.57
CA PRO A 122 0.35 -10.47 2.36
C PRO A 122 -1.13 -10.74 2.09
N LYS A 123 -1.99 -10.55 3.10
CA LYS A 123 -3.38 -11.02 3.04
C LYS A 123 -4.20 -10.41 1.87
N TRP A 124 -3.85 -9.21 1.42
CA TRP A 124 -4.53 -8.50 0.32
C TRP A 124 -3.80 -8.62 -1.03
N ASN A 125 -2.68 -9.35 -1.09
CA ASN A 125 -1.94 -9.66 -2.34
C ASN A 125 -2.31 -11.01 -2.96
N LYS A 126 -3.40 -11.63 -2.50
CA LYS A 126 -3.86 -12.93 -2.98
C LYS A 126 -4.47 -12.86 -4.37
#